data_AF-A0A9W6LB28-F1
#
_entry.id   AF-A0A9W6LB28-F1
#
_cell.length_a   1.000
_cell.length_b   1.000
_cell.length_c   1.000
_cell.angle_alpha   90.00
_cell.angle_beta   90.00
_cell.angle_gamma   90.00
#
_symmetry.space_group_name_H-M   'P 1'
#
loop_
_entity.id
_entity.type
_entity.pdbx_description
1 polymer ?
#
loop_
_entity_poly.entity_id
_entity_poly.type
_entity_poly.pdbx_seq_one_letter_code
_entity_poly.pdbx_strand_id
1 'polypeptide(L)'
;MTEIVRPGPLRWLAYAFGAGLPARHRTWVLHDVTAPTWVLRHLVRSVVQIAPFGVALYLLVPGSPAIRATAVVMGTVIGLLYSLAFVEAAAEHRAIKAGYPEGTAAATRRERRRRGRRGPGTYPGGPTGPPRFPTPTNGGTR
;
A
#
# COMPACT_ATOMS: atom_id res chain seq x y z
N MET A 1 -6.31 0.16 -21.99
CA MET A 1 -5.40 0.44 -20.86
C MET A 1 -5.82 1.78 -20.28
N THR A 2 -6.47 1.79 -19.11
CA THR A 2 -6.94 3.03 -18.48
C THR A 2 -5.74 3.86 -18.03
N GLU A 3 -5.61 5.06 -18.58
CA GLU A 3 -4.49 5.97 -18.32
C GLU A 3 -4.44 6.40 -16.84
N ILE A 4 -3.26 6.35 -16.21
CA ILE A 4 -3.07 6.73 -14.81
C ILE A 4 -2.79 8.23 -14.73
N VAL A 5 -3.84 9.03 -14.50
CA VAL A 5 -3.72 10.48 -14.30
C VAL A 5 -3.31 10.79 -12.86
N ARG A 6 -2.11 11.36 -12.66
CA ARG A 6 -1.60 11.72 -11.33
C ARG A 6 -2.19 13.06 -10.86
N PRO A 7 -2.67 13.16 -9.61
CA PRO A 7 -3.12 14.44 -9.06
C PRO A 7 -1.91 15.36 -8.81
N GLY A 8 -2.08 16.66 -9.07
CA GLY A 8 -1.10 17.68 -8.67
C GLY A 8 -0.94 17.78 -7.14
N PRO A 9 0.15 18.41 -6.65
CA PRO A 9 0.56 18.38 -5.24
C PRO A 9 -0.49 18.92 -4.27
N LEU A 10 -1.19 20.01 -4.61
CA LEU A 10 -2.27 20.56 -3.77
C LEU A 10 -3.47 19.62 -3.65
N ARG A 11 -3.84 18.94 -4.74
CA ARG A 11 -4.92 17.93 -4.74
C ARG A 11 -4.49 16.66 -4.00
N TRP A 12 -3.22 16.31 -4.08
CA TRP A 12 -2.66 15.24 -3.27
C TRP A 12 -2.72 15.57 -1.78
N LEU A 13 -2.45 16.83 -1.39
CA LEU A 13 -2.55 17.26 0.00
C LEU A 13 -4.01 17.25 0.49
N ALA A 14 -4.95 17.79 -0.28
CA ALA A 14 -6.37 17.69 0.05
C ALA A 14 -6.82 16.23 0.19
N TYR A 15 -6.39 15.36 -0.73
CA TYR A 15 -6.61 13.92 -0.65
C TYR A 15 -5.94 13.28 0.57
N ALA A 16 -4.76 13.76 0.95
CA ALA A 16 -4.05 13.33 2.15
C ALA A 16 -4.90 13.60 3.41
N PHE A 17 -5.57 14.75 3.49
CA PHE A 17 -6.51 15.09 4.56
C PHE A 17 -7.92 14.48 4.41
N GLY A 18 -8.13 13.60 3.42
CA GLY A 18 -9.39 12.87 3.24
C GLY A 18 -10.36 13.48 2.23
N ALA A 19 -9.99 14.53 1.51
CA ALA A 19 -10.82 15.04 0.42
C ALA A 19 -10.97 14.00 -0.71
N GLY A 20 -12.14 13.94 -1.33
CA GLY A 20 -12.37 13.07 -2.49
C GLY A 20 -11.62 13.58 -3.71
N LEU A 21 -11.01 12.67 -4.47
CA LEU A 21 -10.43 12.99 -5.78
C LEU A 21 -11.52 12.90 -6.87
N PRO A 22 -11.52 13.79 -7.88
CA PRO A 22 -12.45 13.70 -9.02
C PRO A 22 -12.32 12.36 -9.76
N ALA A 23 -13.43 11.90 -10.37
CA ALA A 23 -13.56 10.58 -10.99
C ALA A 23 -12.43 10.20 -11.98
N ARG A 24 -11.83 11.18 -12.66
CA ARG A 24 -10.67 10.96 -13.55
C ARG A 24 -9.43 10.35 -12.88
N HIS A 25 -9.30 10.43 -11.55
CA HIS A 25 -8.15 9.88 -10.81
C HIS A 25 -8.46 8.52 -10.14
N ARG A 26 -9.63 7.91 -10.39
CA ARG A 26 -10.03 6.65 -9.74
C ARG A 26 -9.00 5.53 -9.94
N THR A 27 -8.46 5.42 -11.15
CA THR A 27 -7.40 4.44 -11.48
C THR A 27 -6.10 4.69 -10.71
N TRP A 28 -5.75 5.96 -10.49
CA TRP A 28 -4.61 6.33 -9.64
C TRP A 28 -4.86 5.99 -8.18
N VAL A 29 -6.06 6.25 -7.65
CA VAL A 29 -6.42 5.88 -6.27
C VAL A 29 -6.32 4.38 -6.07
N LEU A 30 -6.88 3.58 -6.99
CA LEU A 30 -6.77 2.12 -6.94
C LEU A 30 -5.31 1.66 -6.96
N HIS A 31 -4.48 2.24 -7.82
CA HIS A 31 -3.04 1.95 -7.85
C HIS A 31 -2.36 2.37 -6.54
N ASP A 32 -2.68 3.53 -5.96
CA ASP A 32 -2.12 4.02 -4.70
C ASP A 32 -2.39 3.06 -3.53
N VAL A 33 -3.60 2.50 -3.45
CA VAL A 33 -4.03 1.61 -2.35
C VAL A 33 -3.71 0.12 -2.59
N THR A 34 -3.15 -0.23 -3.75
CA THR A 34 -2.80 -1.62 -4.11
C THR A 34 -1.34 -1.81 -4.53
N ALA A 35 -0.57 -0.74 -4.73
CA ALA A 35 0.84 -0.78 -5.09
C ALA A 35 1.69 -1.42 -3.97
N PRO A 36 2.88 -1.98 -4.24
CA PRO A 36 3.73 -2.58 -3.20
C PRO A 36 4.10 -1.61 -2.07
N THR A 37 4.26 -0.32 -2.39
CA THR A 37 4.62 0.74 -1.44
C THR A 37 3.41 1.42 -0.78
N TRP A 38 2.21 0.84 -0.90
CA TRP A 38 0.98 1.43 -0.37
C TRP A 38 1.02 1.71 1.14
N VAL A 39 1.62 0.80 1.93
CA VAL A 39 1.83 1.00 3.38
C VAL A 39 2.74 2.20 3.63
N LEU A 40 3.86 2.30 2.91
CA LEU A 40 4.79 3.42 3.04
C LEU A 40 4.10 4.75 2.72
N ARG A 41 3.30 4.80 1.64
CA ARG A 41 2.53 6.00 1.27
C ARG A 41 1.48 6.36 2.31
N HIS A 42 0.88 5.36 2.96
CA HIS A 42 -0.03 5.58 4.08
C HIS A 42 0.71 6.17 5.29
N LEU A 43 1.87 5.62 5.65
CA LEU A 43 2.68 6.14 6.75
C LEU A 43 3.15 7.58 6.50
N VAL A 44 3.69 7.87 5.31
CA VAL A 44 4.08 9.24 4.92
C VAL A 44 2.91 10.20 5.08
N ARG A 45 1.71 9.79 4.66
CA ARG A 45 0.50 10.58 4.80
C ARG A 45 0.12 10.82 6.25
N SER A 46 0.23 9.81 7.10
CA SER A 46 -0.01 9.94 8.55
C SER A 46 1.01 10.88 9.20
N VAL A 47 2.29 10.80 8.84
CA VAL A 47 3.30 11.77 9.29
C VAL A 47 2.94 13.19 8.86
N VAL A 48 2.54 13.39 7.59
CA VAL A 48 2.11 14.70 7.08
C VAL A 48 0.91 15.26 7.86
N GLN A 49 -0.03 14.40 8.26
CA GLN A 49 -1.18 14.79 9.07
C GLN A 49 -0.80 15.10 10.52
N ILE A 50 0.14 14.35 11.11
CA ILE A 50 0.61 14.53 12.50
C ILE A 50 1.51 15.76 12.63
N ALA A 51 2.32 16.06 11.60
CA ALA A 51 3.30 17.14 11.59
C ALA A 51 2.78 18.51 12.09
N PRO A 52 1.63 19.06 11.63
CA PRO A 52 1.13 20.34 12.13
C PRO A 52 0.85 20.30 13.63
N PHE A 53 0.30 19.20 14.15
CA PHE A 53 0.05 19.03 15.59
C PHE A 53 1.35 18.87 16.38
N GLY A 54 2.33 18.12 15.85
CA GLY A 54 3.64 17.97 16.47
C GLY A 54 4.40 19.29 16.55
N VAL A 55 4.37 20.11 15.50
CA VAL A 55 4.96 21.45 15.47
C VAL A 55 4.24 22.37 16.46
N ALA A 56 2.91 22.37 16.48
CA ALA A 56 2.13 23.15 17.43
C ALA A 56 2.45 22.77 18.88
N LEU A 57 2.50 21.47 19.19
CA LEU A 57 2.86 20.97 20.52
C LEU A 57 4.27 21.44 20.91
N TYR A 58 5.25 21.31 20.00
CA TYR A 58 6.62 21.71 20.28
C TYR A 58 6.76 23.22 20.55
N LEU A 59 6.04 24.05 19.80
CA LEU A 59 6.14 25.51 19.90
C LEU A 59 5.31 26.10 21.05
N LEU A 60 4.10 25.58 21.28
CA LEU A 60 3.14 26.13 22.23
C LEU A 60 3.33 25.60 23.65
N VAL A 61 3.85 24.38 23.82
CA VAL A 61 4.05 23.82 25.16
C VAL A 61 5.34 24.41 25.75
N PRO A 62 5.26 25.11 26.90
CA PRO A 62 6.44 25.53 27.63
C PRO A 62 7.10 24.32 28.28
N GLY A 63 8.43 24.22 28.19
CA GLY A 63 9.17 23.11 28.79
C GLY A 63 10.52 22.86 28.12
N SER A 64 11.26 21.88 28.63
CA SER A 64 12.57 21.56 28.07
C SER A 64 12.42 21.06 26.62
N PRO A 65 13.32 21.46 25.71
CA PRO A 65 13.24 21.06 24.31
C PRO A 65 13.36 19.54 24.14
N ALA A 66 14.11 18.87 25.02
CA ALA A 66 14.23 17.41 25.03
C ALA A 66 12.91 16.72 25.35
N ILE A 67 12.17 17.17 26.38
CA ILE A 67 10.88 16.57 26.76
C ILE A 67 9.86 16.76 25.63
N ARG A 68 9.80 17.96 25.04
CA ARG A 68 8.89 18.24 23.92
C ARG A 68 9.21 17.38 22.69
N ALA A 69 10.50 17.25 22.36
CA ALA A 69 10.93 16.38 21.26
C ALA A 69 10.52 14.92 21.50
N THR A 70 10.78 14.39 22.70
CA THR A 70 10.39 13.02 23.06
C THR A 70 8.87 12.83 23.02
N ALA A 71 8.08 13.79 23.49
CA ALA A 71 6.62 13.72 23.43
C ALA A 71 6.11 13.68 21.98
N VAL A 72 6.65 14.53 21.09
CA VAL A 72 6.30 14.53 19.66
C VAL A 72 6.69 13.20 19.01
N VAL A 73 7.89 12.69 19.29
CA VAL A 73 8.37 11.43 18.73
C VAL A 73 7.50 10.26 19.19
N MET A 74 7.24 10.14 20.50
CA MET A 74 6.42 9.05 21.05
C MET A 74 4.98 9.11 20.56
N GLY A 75 4.37 10.31 20.53
CA GLY A 75 3.04 10.49 19.96
C GLY A 75 2.98 10.12 18.48
N THR A 76 4.02 10.48 17.70
CA THR A 76 4.13 10.09 16.29
C THR A 76 4.25 8.58 16.14
N VAL A 77 5.09 7.91 16.93
CA VAL A 77 5.25 6.45 16.90
C VAL A 77 3.92 5.75 17.19
N ILE A 78 3.20 6.15 18.24
CA ILE A 78 1.89 5.58 18.57
C ILE A 78 0.89 5.83 17.44
N GLY A 79 0.84 7.05 16.90
CA GLY A 79 -0.01 7.38 15.75
C GLY A 79 0.28 6.52 14.52
N LEU A 80 1.56 6.24 14.25
CA LEU A 80 1.98 5.36 13.15
C LEU A 80 1.62 3.90 13.40
N LEU A 81 1.73 3.40 14.64
CA LEU A 81 1.31 2.05 15.00
C LEU A 81 -0.20 1.87 14.76
N TYR A 82 -1.02 2.82 15.20
CA TYR A 82 -2.46 2.81 14.93
C TYR A 82 -2.76 2.91 13.43
N SER A 83 -2.08 3.83 12.74
CA SER A 83 -2.22 3.99 11.29
C SER A 83 -1.91 2.68 10.55
N LEU A 84 -0.88 1.93 10.99
CA LEU A 84 -0.55 0.63 10.44
C LEU A 84 -1.62 -0.42 10.75
N ALA A 85 -2.17 -0.44 11.96
CA ALA A 85 -3.23 -1.36 12.34
C ALA A 85 -4.49 -1.19 11.47
N PHE A 86 -4.82 0.05 11.09
CA PHE A 86 -6.01 0.39 10.30
C PHE A 86 -5.73 0.63 8.81
N VAL A 87 -4.52 0.31 8.33
CA VAL A 87 -4.10 0.62 6.95
C VAL A 87 -5.01 -0.06 5.91
N GLU A 88 -5.47 -1.29 6.16
CA GLU A 88 -6.35 -2.03 5.26
C GLU A 88 -7.76 -1.44 5.21
N ALA A 89 -8.33 -1.10 6.37
CA ALA A 89 -9.64 -0.45 6.47
C ALA A 89 -9.62 0.93 5.77
N ALA A 90 -8.55 1.69 5.96
CA ALA A 90 -8.37 2.98 5.32
C ALA A 90 -8.15 2.89 3.80
N ALA A 91 -7.59 1.78 3.31
CA ALA A 91 -7.47 1.51 1.88
C ALA A 91 -8.84 1.16 1.26
N GLU A 92 -9.62 0.34 1.95
CA GLU A 92 -10.95 -0.09 1.51
C GLU A 92 -11.93 1.09 1.45
N HIS A 93 -11.99 1.91 2.51
CA HIS A 93 -12.84 3.11 2.55
C HIS A 93 -12.53 4.09 1.40
N ARG A 94 -11.25 4.20 1.00
CA ARG A 94 -10.85 5.05 -0.14
C ARG A 94 -11.22 4.44 -1.49
N ALA A 95 -11.16 3.12 -1.64
CA ALA A 95 -11.63 2.45 -2.85
C ALA A 95 -13.14 2.65 -3.04
N ILE A 96 -13.91 2.51 -1.96
CA ILE A 96 -15.35 2.77 -1.94
C ILE A 96 -15.64 4.24 -2.27
N LYS A 97 -14.92 5.19 -1.65
CA LYS A 97 -15.06 6.63 -1.96
C LYS A 97 -14.71 6.96 -3.42
N ALA A 98 -13.82 6.19 -4.04
CA ALA A 98 -13.50 6.29 -5.46
C ALA A 98 -14.53 5.60 -6.37
N GLY A 99 -15.58 4.98 -5.83
CA GLY A 99 -16.65 4.33 -6.58
C GLY A 99 -16.37 2.88 -6.97
N TYR A 100 -15.42 2.21 -6.30
CA TYR A 100 -15.24 0.77 -6.44
C TYR A 100 -16.15 0.02 -5.46
N PRO A 101 -16.63 -1.19 -5.82
CA PRO A 101 -17.35 -2.06 -4.89
C PRO A 101 -16.48 -2.42 -3.68
N GLU A 102 -17.13 -2.64 -2.54
CA GLU A 102 -16.47 -3.14 -1.34
C GLU A 102 -15.75 -4.48 -1.60
N GLY A 103 -14.56 -4.63 -1.03
CA GLY A 103 -13.67 -5.78 -1.19
C GLY A 103 -12.75 -5.70 -2.41
N THR A 104 -12.89 -4.70 -3.29
CA THR A 104 -12.06 -4.58 -4.51
C THR A 104 -10.58 -4.40 -4.19
N ALA A 105 -10.26 -3.59 -3.18
CA ALA A 105 -8.87 -3.33 -2.80
C ALA A 105 -8.26 -4.58 -2.12
N ALA A 106 -9.01 -5.24 -1.24
CA ALA A 106 -8.62 -6.50 -0.63
C ALA A 106 -8.39 -7.62 -1.66
N ALA A 107 -9.29 -7.79 -2.63
CA ALA A 107 -9.19 -8.79 -3.69
C ALA A 107 -7.94 -8.56 -4.56
N THR A 108 -7.69 -7.31 -4.96
CA THR A 108 -6.51 -6.94 -5.75
C THR A 108 -5.20 -7.22 -5.01
N ARG A 109 -5.14 -6.94 -3.70
CA ARG A 109 -3.97 -7.27 -2.86
C ARG A 109 -3.77 -8.78 -2.71
N ARG A 110 -4.85 -9.55 -2.52
CA ARG A 110 -4.80 -11.02 -2.45
C ARG A 110 -4.27 -11.63 -3.74
N GLU A 111 -4.74 -11.15 -4.89
CA GLU A 111 -4.27 -11.59 -6.21
C GLU A 111 -2.77 -11.30 -6.40
N ARG A 112 -2.30 -10.11 -6.01
CA ARG A 112 -0.86 -9.79 -6.05
C ARG A 112 -0.02 -10.66 -5.12
N ARG A 113 -0.47 -10.92 -3.87
CA ARG A 113 0.22 -11.83 -2.94
C ARG A 113 0.29 -13.27 -3.50
N ARG A 114 -0.77 -13.73 -4.17
CA ARG A 114 -0.79 -15.03 -4.87
C ARG A 114 0.24 -15.08 -6.01
N ARG A 115 0.34 -14.02 -6.83
CA ARG A 115 1.34 -13.92 -7.90
C ARG A 115 2.78 -13.88 -7.38
N GLY A 116 3.04 -13.21 -6.26
CA GLY A 116 4.37 -13.19 -5.65
C GLY A 116 4.76 -14.52 -4.97
N ARG A 117 3.78 -15.33 -4.54
CA ARG A 117 4.02 -16.65 -3.91
C ARG A 117 4.10 -17.80 -4.92
N ARG A 118 3.54 -17.64 -6.12
CA ARG A 118 3.82 -18.52 -7.26
C ARG A 118 5.18 -18.15 -7.83
N GLY A 119 6.22 -18.89 -7.45
CA GLY A 119 7.54 -18.76 -8.07
C GLY A 119 7.47 -19.00 -9.60
N PRO A 120 8.51 -18.62 -10.36
CA PRO A 120 8.51 -18.60 -11.83
C PRO A 120 8.12 -19.92 -12.55
N GLY A 121 7.96 -21.04 -11.84
CA GLY A 121 7.61 -22.35 -12.42
C GLY A 121 6.15 -22.80 -12.28
N THR A 122 5.26 -22.06 -11.61
CA THR A 122 3.85 -22.52 -11.42
C THR A 122 2.92 -21.92 -12.48
N TYR A 123 2.96 -22.48 -13.69
CA TYR A 123 1.96 -22.18 -14.72
C TYR A 123 0.61 -22.83 -14.35
N PRO A 124 -0.51 -22.09 -14.42
CA PRO A 124 -1.83 -22.71 -14.28
C PRO A 124 -2.04 -23.66 -15.47
N GLY A 125 -2.11 -24.96 -15.20
CA GLY A 125 -2.19 -26.02 -16.22
C GLY A 125 -0.88 -26.77 -16.50
N GLY A 126 0.21 -26.45 -15.80
CA GLY A 126 1.44 -27.23 -15.86
C GLY A 126 1.26 -28.63 -15.24
N PRO A 127 1.95 -29.67 -15.76
CA PRO A 127 1.84 -31.01 -15.23
C PRO A 127 2.22 -31.03 -13.74
N THR A 128 1.35 -31.59 -12.89
CA THR A 128 1.54 -31.69 -11.43
C THR A 128 2.50 -32.82 -11.03
N GLY A 129 3.55 -33.04 -11.80
CA GLY A 129 4.53 -34.10 -11.57
C GLY A 129 5.97 -33.57 -11.59
N PRO A 130 6.93 -34.28 -11.00
CA PRO A 130 8.34 -33.97 -11.17
C PRO A 130 8.67 -33.94 -12.68
N PRO A 131 9.64 -33.12 -13.12
CA PRO A 131 10.05 -33.07 -14.52
C PRO A 131 10.42 -34.49 -14.99
N ARG A 132 9.63 -35.05 -15.92
CA ARG A 132 9.99 -36.30 -16.59
C ARG A 132 11.10 -35.96 -17.58
N PHE A 133 12.33 -36.17 -17.16
CA PHE A 133 13.45 -36.21 -18.10
C PHE A 133 13.30 -37.44 -18.99
N PRO A 134 13.50 -37.33 -20.31
CA PRO A 134 13.55 -38.50 -21.17
C PRO A 134 14.71 -39.38 -20.69
N THR A 135 14.40 -40.61 -20.29
CA THR A 135 15.42 -41.62 -20.02
C THR A 135 16.21 -41.84 -21.31
N PRO A 136 17.56 -41.75 -21.30
CA PRO A 136 18.33 -42.02 -22.50
C PRO A 136 18.02 -43.45 -22.94
N THR A 137 17.36 -43.57 -24.09
CA THR A 137 17.13 -44.87 -24.73
C THR A 137 18.50 -45.33 -25.19
N ASN A 138 19.08 -46.31 -24.51
CA ASN A 138 20.34 -46.90 -24.92
C ASN A 138 20.06 -47.71 -26.19
N GLY A 139 20.10 -47.02 -27.34
CA GLY A 139 20.00 -47.61 -28.66
C GLY A 139 21.23 -48.46 -28.90
N GLY A 140 21.05 -49.77 -28.77
CA GLY A 140 22.09 -50.73 -29.09
C GLY A 140 22.59 -50.53 -30.51
N THR A 141 23.91 -50.41 -30.64
CA THR A 141 24.62 -50.67 -31.87
C THR A 141 25.76 -51.63 -31.57
N ARG A 142 25.52 -52.88 -32.00
CA ARG A 142 26.47 -53.92 -32.46
C ARG A 142 27.40 -54.55 -31.44
#